data_AF-A0AAV9QRW2-F1
#
_entry.id   AF-A0AAV9QRW2-F1
#
_cell.length_a   1.000
_cell.length_b   1.000
_cell.length_c   1.000
_cell.angle_alpha   90.00
_cell.angle_beta   90.00
_cell.angle_gamma   90.00
#
_symmetry.space_group_name_H-M   'P 1'
#
loop_
_entity.id
_entity.type
_entity.pdbx_description
1 polymer ?
#
loop_
_entity_poly.entity_id
_entity_poly.type
_entity_poly.pdbx_seq_one_letter_code
_entity_poly.pdbx_strand_id
1 'polypeptide(L)'
;MDYFLPASLASIVQKRVIFFQDQGSLTIRLCEKERVLGEVTEVPAIECCACGTAKYRLTFYGNWSEKVHPKDYPRRANHWSALIGASHSRSYVLWEYGGYASEGVRQVAELGSPIKMEEEIRQKEL
;
A
#
# COMPACT_ATOMS: atom_id res chain seq x y z
N MET A 1 -6.19 20.18 8.20
CA MET A 1 -6.80 19.05 8.93
C MET A 1 -7.13 18.05 7.85
N ASP A 2 -6.18 17.19 7.54
CA ASP A 2 -6.10 16.54 6.24
C ASP A 2 -6.41 15.05 6.43
N TYR A 3 -7.66 14.70 6.14
CA TYR A 3 -8.17 13.34 6.16
C TYR A 3 -7.93 12.67 4.81
N PHE A 4 -7.60 11.38 4.81
CA PHE A 4 -7.39 10.60 3.58
C PHE A 4 -8.75 10.27 2.92
N LEU A 5 -9.03 10.86 1.75
CA LEU A 5 -10.27 10.63 0.98
C LEU A 5 -10.09 9.51 -0.07
N PRO A 6 -11.12 8.68 -0.33
CA PRO A 6 -11.06 7.64 -1.35
C PRO A 6 -11.50 8.20 -2.71
N ALA A 7 -10.60 8.23 -3.70
CA ALA A 7 -10.99 8.38 -5.11
C ALA A 7 -9.94 7.78 -6.05
N SER A 8 -10.14 6.54 -6.50
CA SER A 8 -9.77 6.10 -7.87
C SER A 8 -10.24 4.67 -8.15
N LEU A 9 -11.01 4.52 -9.23
CA LEU A 9 -11.39 3.22 -9.77
C LEU A 9 -10.18 2.58 -10.46
N ALA A 10 -9.87 1.32 -10.11
CA ALA A 10 -8.79 0.55 -10.73
C ALA A 10 -9.33 -0.63 -11.55
N SER A 11 -8.77 -0.86 -12.73
CA SER A 11 -8.99 -2.04 -13.57
C SER A 11 -7.65 -2.73 -13.87
N ILE A 12 -7.65 -4.06 -14.01
CA ILE A 12 -6.41 -4.87 -13.93
C ILE A 12 -6.16 -5.63 -15.23
N VAL A 13 -4.93 -5.54 -15.74
CA VAL A 13 -4.41 -6.35 -16.85
C VAL A 13 -3.47 -7.42 -16.30
N GLN A 14 -3.68 -8.67 -16.68
CA GLN A 14 -2.90 -9.83 -16.22
C GLN A 14 -1.95 -10.31 -17.33
N LYS A 15 -0.63 -10.25 -17.09
CA LYS A 15 0.36 -11.04 -17.84
C LYS A 15 0.93 -12.12 -16.92
N ARG A 16 0.97 -13.37 -17.40
CA ARG A 16 1.44 -14.54 -16.64
C ARG A 16 2.97 -14.52 -16.52
N VAL A 17 3.47 -14.55 -15.28
CA VAL A 17 4.82 -15.01 -14.94
C VAL A 17 4.63 -16.17 -13.96
N ILE A 18 5.17 -17.34 -14.29
CA ILE A 18 4.98 -18.59 -13.53
C ILE A 18 6.09 -18.71 -12.48
N PHE A 19 5.73 -18.96 -11.23
CA PHE A 19 6.64 -19.37 -10.15
C PHE A 19 6.10 -20.65 -9.50
N PHE A 20 6.99 -21.47 -8.94
CA PHE A 20 6.68 -22.80 -8.39
C PHE A 20 6.75 -22.81 -6.85
N GLN A 21 5.79 -23.47 -6.19
CA GLN A 21 5.85 -23.93 -4.79
C GLN A 21 4.95 -25.17 -4.61
N ASP A 22 5.33 -26.06 -3.68
CA ASP A 22 4.71 -27.38 -3.47
C ASP A 22 3.31 -27.34 -2.82
N GLN A 23 2.91 -26.24 -2.17
CA GLN A 23 1.58 -26.09 -1.53
C GLN A 23 1.20 -24.60 -1.40
N GLY A 24 0.13 -24.14 -2.06
CA GLY A 24 -0.52 -22.83 -1.78
C GLY A 24 -0.55 -21.80 -2.92
N SER A 25 -1.27 -20.68 -2.71
CA SER A 25 -1.36 -19.56 -3.66
C SER A 25 -0.20 -18.58 -3.51
N LEU A 26 0.73 -18.60 -4.47
CA LEU A 26 1.90 -17.71 -4.58
C LEU A 26 1.58 -16.22 -4.85
N THR A 27 0.30 -15.84 -4.85
CA THR A 27 -0.14 -14.50 -5.24
C THR A 27 -1.35 -14.12 -4.41
N ILE A 28 -1.16 -13.16 -3.52
CA ILE A 28 -2.24 -12.48 -2.82
C ILE A 28 -2.51 -11.19 -3.58
N ARG A 29 -3.72 -11.08 -4.15
CA ARG A 29 -4.17 -9.87 -4.82
C ARG A 29 -4.88 -9.00 -3.79
N LEU A 30 -4.22 -7.94 -3.36
CA LEU A 30 -4.81 -6.96 -2.45
C LEU A 30 -5.69 -6.02 -3.28
N CYS A 31 -7.01 -6.10 -3.09
CA CYS A 31 -8.00 -5.21 -3.69
C CYS A 31 -8.70 -4.41 -2.58
N GLU A 32 -9.27 -3.25 -2.93
CA GLU A 32 -10.10 -2.49 -1.99
C GLU A 32 -11.23 -3.39 -1.47
N LYS A 33 -11.30 -3.58 -0.15
CA LYS A 33 -12.36 -4.38 0.48
C LYS A 33 -13.62 -3.51 0.47
N GLU A 34 -14.66 -3.94 -0.26
CA GLU A 34 -15.99 -3.32 -0.15
C GLU A 34 -16.40 -3.36 1.33
N ARG A 35 -16.62 -2.19 1.93
CA ARG A 35 -17.17 -2.10 3.29
C ARG A 35 -18.63 -2.52 3.23
N VAL A 36 -18.89 -3.82 3.41
CA VAL A 36 -20.24 -4.30 3.69
C VAL A 36 -20.63 -3.74 5.07
N LEU A 37 -21.62 -2.85 5.11
CA LEU A 37 -22.19 -2.36 6.37
C LEU A 37 -22.70 -3.55 7.18
N GLY A 38 -22.06 -3.84 8.31
CA GLY A 38 -22.57 -4.81 9.30
C GLY A 38 -21.63 -5.94 9.70
N GLU A 39 -20.44 -6.10 9.12
CA GLU A 39 -19.47 -7.05 9.67
C GLU A 39 -18.79 -6.45 10.92
N VAL A 40 -19.22 -6.93 12.10
CA VAL A 40 -18.37 -6.94 13.28
C VAL A 40 -17.17 -7.81 12.91
N THR A 41 -16.08 -7.18 12.50
CA THR A 41 -14.80 -7.87 12.36
C THR A 41 -14.31 -8.17 13.77
N GLU A 42 -14.78 -9.27 14.36
CA GLU A 42 -14.00 -9.94 15.40
C GLU A 42 -12.65 -10.22 14.76
N VAL A 43 -11.65 -9.45 15.16
CA VAL A 43 -10.29 -9.60 14.67
C VAL A 43 -9.87 -10.99 15.11
N PRO A 44 -9.72 -11.99 14.22
CA PRO A 44 -9.09 -13.21 14.65
C PRO A 44 -7.67 -12.79 15.01
N ALA A 45 -7.24 -13.15 16.21
CA ALA A 45 -5.83 -13.09 16.57
C ALA A 45 -5.12 -14.15 15.72
N ILE A 46 -4.89 -13.85 14.45
CA ILE A 46 -4.01 -14.64 13.60
C ILE A 46 -2.61 -14.35 14.13
N GLU A 47 -2.21 -15.10 15.14
CA GLU A 47 -0.80 -15.25 15.48
C GLU A 47 -0.13 -15.96 14.31
N CYS A 48 0.96 -15.38 13.83
CA CYS A 48 1.71 -15.94 12.71
C CYS A 48 2.33 -17.27 13.17
N CYS A 49 1.87 -18.40 12.63
CA CYS A 49 2.42 -19.73 12.88
C CYS A 49 3.49 -20.16 11.85
N ALA A 50 3.91 -19.25 10.98
CA ALA A 50 4.92 -19.54 9.98
C ALA A 50 6.30 -19.70 10.62
N CYS A 51 7.04 -20.72 10.20
CA CYS A 51 8.42 -20.93 10.63
C CYS A 51 9.40 -20.32 9.62
N GLY A 52 10.48 -19.70 10.11
CA GLY A 52 11.54 -19.15 9.28
C GLY A 52 11.21 -17.78 8.68
N THR A 53 11.95 -17.39 7.63
CA THR A 53 11.80 -16.11 6.93
C THR A 53 11.48 -16.32 5.45
N ALA A 54 10.73 -15.39 4.87
CA ALA A 54 10.38 -15.40 3.46
C ALA A 54 10.83 -14.09 2.80
N LYS A 55 11.25 -14.18 1.54
CA LYS A 55 11.68 -13.03 0.75
C LYS A 55 10.69 -12.79 -0.39
N TYR A 56 10.18 -11.56 -0.48
CA TYR A 56 9.22 -11.17 -1.49
C TYR A 56 9.81 -10.12 -2.43
N ARG A 57 9.25 -10.06 -3.65
CA ARG A 57 9.50 -8.96 -4.59
C ARG A 57 8.20 -8.19 -4.78
N LEU A 58 8.19 -6.93 -4.35
CA LEU A 58 7.09 -6.01 -4.62
C LEU A 58 7.30 -5.37 -5.99
N THR A 59 6.26 -5.32 -6.80
CA THR A 59 6.28 -4.60 -8.10
C THR A 59 5.04 -3.74 -8.20
N PHE A 60 5.24 -2.43 -8.32
CA PHE A 60 4.17 -1.46 -8.48
C PHE A 60 3.91 -1.20 -9.96
N TYR A 61 2.64 -1.27 -10.36
CA TYR A 61 2.19 -0.96 -11.72
C TYR A 61 1.22 0.22 -11.66
N GLY A 62 1.71 1.41 -12.02
CA GLY A 62 0.88 2.61 -12.10
C GLY A 62 -0.04 2.55 -13.31
N ASN A 63 -1.36 2.55 -13.08
CA ASN A 63 -2.36 2.59 -14.16
C ASN A 63 -2.95 4.01 -14.35
N TRP A 64 -2.27 5.05 -13.86
CA TRP A 64 -2.67 6.44 -14.03
C TRP A 64 -2.08 7.01 -15.31
N SER A 65 -2.92 7.27 -16.31
CA SER A 65 -2.54 7.82 -17.61
C SER A 65 -3.62 8.74 -18.13
N GLU A 66 -3.27 9.63 -19.06
CA GLU A 66 -4.22 10.53 -19.72
C GLU A 66 -5.39 9.78 -20.37
N LYS A 67 -5.13 8.58 -20.92
CA LYS A 67 -6.16 7.78 -21.59
C LYS A 67 -7.23 7.28 -20.61
N VAL A 68 -6.83 6.79 -19.44
CA VAL A 68 -7.75 6.20 -18.46
C VAL A 68 -8.25 7.20 -17.41
N HIS A 69 -7.54 8.33 -17.24
CA HIS A 69 -7.89 9.43 -16.35
C HIS A 69 -7.71 10.77 -17.09
N PRO A 70 -8.59 11.09 -18.06
CA PRO A 70 -8.41 12.25 -18.94
C PRO A 70 -8.73 13.60 -18.27
N LYS A 71 -9.60 13.60 -17.27
CA LYS A 71 -10.03 14.82 -16.59
C LYS A 71 -8.86 15.41 -15.79
N ASP A 72 -8.50 16.66 -16.11
CA ASP A 72 -7.47 17.46 -15.45
C ASP A 72 -6.09 16.76 -15.34
N TYR A 73 -5.76 15.90 -16.30
CA TYR A 73 -4.51 15.14 -16.27
C TYR A 73 -3.28 16.05 -16.43
N PRO A 74 -2.30 16.03 -15.51
CA PRO A 74 -1.11 16.86 -15.57
C PRO A 74 -0.09 16.33 -16.59
N ARG A 75 -0.26 16.69 -17.87
CA ARG A 75 0.58 16.20 -18.99
C ARG A 75 2.10 16.35 -18.81
N ARG A 76 2.55 17.38 -18.10
CA ARG A 76 3.99 17.67 -17.90
C ARG A 76 4.51 17.34 -16.49
N ALA A 77 3.62 17.24 -15.51
CA ALA A 77 3.97 17.07 -14.10
C ALA A 77 3.48 15.73 -13.51
N ASN A 78 2.94 14.84 -14.35
CA ASN A 78 2.56 13.49 -13.91
C ASN A 78 3.81 12.73 -13.47
N HIS A 79 3.77 12.22 -12.25
CA HIS A 79 4.79 11.35 -11.71
C HIS A 79 4.19 10.58 -10.54
N TRP A 80 4.85 9.49 -10.17
CA TRP A 80 4.69 8.89 -8.86
C TRP A 80 5.89 9.32 -8.02
N SER A 81 5.66 9.64 -6.75
CA SER A 81 6.75 9.81 -5.80
C SER A 81 7.47 8.46 -5.57
N ALA A 82 8.63 8.52 -4.92
CA ALA A 82 9.35 7.31 -4.54
C ALA A 82 8.48 6.45 -3.63
N LEU A 83 8.43 5.14 -3.90
CA LEU A 83 7.73 4.20 -3.04
C LEU A 83 8.52 3.99 -1.75
N ILE A 84 7.86 4.13 -0.61
CA ILE A 84 8.44 3.95 0.72
C ILE A 84 7.52 3.06 1.57
N GLY A 85 8.12 2.17 2.36
CA GLY A 85 7.40 1.25 3.24
C GLY A 85 8.35 0.26 3.92
N ALA A 86 7.79 -0.57 4.80
CA ALA A 86 8.53 -1.55 5.59
C ALA A 86 7.70 -2.82 5.78
N SER A 87 8.39 -3.93 6.08
CA SER A 87 7.74 -5.15 6.57
C SER A 87 7.66 -5.07 8.09
N HIS A 88 6.48 -4.85 8.65
CA HIS A 88 6.31 -4.58 10.08
C HIS A 88 5.28 -5.49 10.74
N SER A 89 5.31 -5.54 12.07
CA SER A 89 4.31 -6.25 12.89
C SER A 89 3.03 -5.42 13.04
N ARG A 90 1.99 -6.02 13.66
CA ARG A 90 0.69 -5.36 13.88
C ARG A 90 0.77 -4.17 14.86
N SER A 91 1.85 -4.05 15.64
CA SER A 91 2.01 -2.96 16.62
C SER A 91 2.45 -1.64 15.98
N TYR A 92 2.93 -1.67 14.74
CA TYR A 92 3.28 -0.48 13.99
C TYR A 92 2.23 -0.22 12.92
N VAL A 93 1.76 1.02 12.84
CA VAL A 93 0.84 1.48 11.80
C VAL A 93 1.57 2.54 11.00
N LEU A 94 1.85 2.24 9.74
CA LEU A 94 2.52 3.14 8.81
C LEU A 94 1.59 4.30 8.41
N TRP A 95 0.36 3.95 8.06
CA TRP A 95 -0.78 4.84 7.81
C TRP A 95 -2.07 4.02 7.85
N GLU A 96 -3.21 4.65 8.13
CA GLU A 96 -4.52 3.97 8.09
C GLU A 96 -5.63 4.94 7.65
N TYR A 97 -6.71 4.39 7.09
CA TYR A 97 -7.87 5.19 6.69
C TYR A 97 -8.57 5.80 7.91
N GLY A 98 -8.83 7.11 7.86
CA GLY A 98 -9.43 7.85 8.97
C GLY A 98 -8.46 8.16 10.12
N GLY A 99 -7.23 7.62 10.07
CA GLY A 99 -6.15 7.99 10.98
C GLY A 99 -5.52 9.32 10.59
N TYR A 100 -4.77 9.89 11.54
CA TYR A 100 -3.97 11.09 11.29
C TYR A 100 -2.67 10.73 10.57
N ALA A 101 -2.30 11.54 9.57
CA ALA A 101 -1.00 11.42 8.91
C ALA A 101 0.12 11.83 9.88
N SER A 102 1.18 11.01 9.95
CA SER A 102 2.44 11.42 10.58
C SER A 102 3.13 12.52 9.76
N GLU A 103 4.19 13.09 10.30
CA GLU A 103 4.99 14.07 9.57
C GLU A 103 5.64 13.45 8.31
N GLY A 104 6.14 12.22 8.43
CA GLY A 104 6.65 11.45 7.30
C GLY A 104 5.60 11.22 6.21
N VAL A 105 4.40 10.79 6.59
CA VAL A 105 3.29 10.59 5.64
C VAL A 105 2.90 11.91 4.98
N ARG A 106 2.85 13.01 5.74
CA ARG A 106 2.56 14.35 5.21
C ARG A 106 3.57 14.77 4.15
N GLN A 107 4.87 14.59 4.40
CA GLN A 107 5.91 14.96 3.42
C GLN A 107 5.86 14.11 2.15
N VAL A 108 5.50 12.83 2.25
CA VAL A 108 5.28 11.99 1.07
C VAL A 108 4.07 12.46 0.28
N ALA A 109 2.97 12.81 0.95
CA ALA A 109 1.72 13.23 0.32
C ALA A 109 1.81 14.61 -0.33
N GLU A 110 2.45 15.57 0.33
CA GLU A 110 2.49 16.96 -0.12
C GLU A 110 3.69 17.27 -1.03
N LEU A 111 4.85 16.65 -0.76
CA LEU A 111 6.12 16.99 -1.41
C LEU A 111 6.72 15.83 -2.20
N GLY A 112 6.19 14.62 -2.05
CA GLY A 112 6.78 13.42 -2.65
C GLY A 112 8.13 13.01 -2.04
N SER A 113 8.49 13.53 -0.87
CA SER A 113 9.78 13.27 -0.21
C SER A 113 9.69 12.08 0.75
N PRO A 114 10.47 11.00 0.54
CA PRO A 114 10.45 9.83 1.43
C PRO A 114 11.37 9.96 2.65
N ILE A 115 12.19 11.01 2.74
CA ILE A 115 13.29 11.11 3.71
C ILE A 115 12.76 11.00 5.14
N LYS A 116 11.74 11.81 5.48
CA LYS A 116 11.20 11.81 6.84
C LYS A 116 10.48 10.51 7.18
N MET A 117 9.82 9.92 6.20
CA MET A 117 9.15 8.62 6.36
C MET A 117 10.15 7.49 6.61
N GLU A 118 11.30 7.50 5.92
CA GLU A 118 12.38 6.54 6.15
C GLU A 118 12.96 6.66 7.57
N GLU A 119 13.14 7.89 8.07
CA GLU A 119 13.56 8.12 9.46
C GLU A 119 12.56 7.53 10.46
N GLU A 120 11.26 7.78 10.27
CA GLU A 120 10.20 7.27 11.15
C GLU A 120 10.16 5.73 11.16
N ILE A 121 10.30 5.10 10.00
CA ILE A 121 10.38 3.64 9.88
C ILE A 121 11.60 3.11 10.65
N ARG A 122 12.79 3.66 10.42
CA ARG A 122 14.03 3.19 11.08
C ARG A 122 13.99 3.33 12.59
N GLN A 123 13.30 4.35 13.12
CA GLN A 123 13.12 4.53 14.56
C GLN A 123 12.15 3.53 15.19
N LYS A 124 11.32 2.84 14.40
CA LYS A 124 10.32 1.88 14.86
C LYS A 124 10.73 0.42 14.62
N GLU A 125 11.74 0.20 13.77
CA GLU A 125 12.38 -1.08 13.50
C GLU A 125 13.55 -1.38 14.48
N LEU A 126 13.83 -0.48 15.44
CA LEU A 126 14.72 -0.66 16.59
C LEU A 126 13.89 -0.86 17.88
#